data_AF-M0JSC2-F1
#
_entry.id   AF-M0JSC2-F1
#
_cell.length_a   1.000
_cell.length_b   1.000
_cell.length_c   1.000
_cell.angle_alpha   90.00
_cell.angle_beta   90.00
_cell.angle_gamma   90.00
#
_symmetry.space_group_name_H-M   'P 1'
#
loop_
_entity.id
_entity.type
_entity.pdbx_description
1 polymer ?
#
loop_
_entity_poly.entity_id
_entity_poly.type
_entity_poly.pdbx_seq_one_letter_code
_entity_poly.pdbx_strand_id
1 'polypeptide(L)'
;MADNTANHAYNRPPRGAQDWDVLLNENFSRIDGDVEIRDTEENRSQYTPKTGAKYLATDTGQVYLGDGNEWQRRASVNVVRNGFTRTADGTVIAPPGELQAAIDATATNSNFGQQPTQTISLVSGRTYEISDTITLKSGVRLECNGARIVPSGDFNVFELHRETQLVRPHIDTRNMDWQSIQVLIGTKESDKLEPSNRAWVQDAYLLGEPGRGTGLQFRGQDGPCSMQAASGILNGFDTALEFYAAGGDTSGQGDWSNGNHFEGTIRNYRVAISMRSEGAAVSGNTVRAQVQANSKRSEWLLWMADDPRSERDSENYLMKGNTLFVYPWDVNNYSANNPYSSDADRRAPIWYLGRGTRYGNSIYDFSGLLGNEFIVNNSDNPDRNGIFTAHGGEVTGTAQLRFNPAYDRNDSRRWHPESENS
;
A
#
# COMPACT_ATOMS: atom_id res chain seq x y z
N MET A 1 58.75 31.41 19.49
CA MET A 1 57.67 31.89 18.62
C MET A 1 56.36 31.44 19.24
N ALA A 2 55.30 32.23 19.15
CA ALA A 2 53.98 31.84 19.65
C ALA A 2 53.46 30.68 18.79
N ASP A 3 53.17 29.53 19.40
CA ASP A 3 52.63 28.36 18.69
C ASP A 3 51.14 28.56 18.44
N ASN A 4 50.77 29.00 17.24
CA ASN A 4 49.37 29.19 16.87
C ASN A 4 48.57 27.88 16.92
N THR A 5 47.23 27.97 17.03
CA THR A 5 46.37 26.79 16.92
C THR A 5 46.45 26.17 15.52
N ALA A 6 46.44 24.84 15.42
CA ALA A 6 46.71 24.14 14.16
C ALA A 6 45.65 24.37 13.07
N ASN A 7 44.38 24.52 13.45
CA ASN A 7 43.27 24.56 12.48
C ASN A 7 42.88 25.99 12.06
N HIS A 8 42.96 26.96 12.98
CA HIS A 8 42.50 28.33 12.73
C HIS A 8 43.63 29.37 12.87
N ALA A 9 44.85 28.94 13.16
CA ALA A 9 46.00 29.82 13.36
C ALA A 9 45.71 30.94 14.36
N TYR A 10 44.96 30.65 15.43
CA TYR A 10 44.73 31.60 16.51
C TYR A 10 46.01 31.77 17.33
N ASN A 11 46.25 33.00 17.76
CA ASN A 11 47.38 33.36 18.58
C ASN A 11 47.35 32.58 19.90
N ARG A 12 48.47 31.99 20.30
CA ARG A 12 48.66 31.41 21.63
C ARG A 12 49.73 32.20 22.37
N PRO A 13 49.36 33.15 23.26
CA PRO A 13 50.33 33.98 23.95
C PRO A 13 51.35 33.12 24.72
N PRO A 14 52.67 33.42 24.61
CA PRO A 14 53.67 32.69 25.38
C PRO A 14 53.51 32.99 26.88
N ARG A 15 53.85 32.02 27.72
CA ARG A 15 53.75 32.16 29.18
C ARG A 15 54.54 33.39 29.65
N GLY A 16 53.86 34.31 30.32
CA GLY A 16 54.46 35.54 30.86
C GLY A 16 54.38 36.77 29.94
N ALA A 17 53.78 36.65 28.74
CA ALA A 17 53.48 37.79 27.88
C ALA A 17 52.64 38.84 28.64
N GLN A 18 52.97 40.12 28.48
CA GLN A 18 52.29 41.24 29.16
C GLN A 18 51.16 41.83 28.31
N ASP A 19 51.21 41.61 27.00
CA ASP A 19 50.30 42.07 25.94
C ASP A 19 49.39 40.94 25.41
N TRP A 20 49.13 39.95 26.26
CA TRP A 20 48.31 38.79 25.91
C TRP A 20 46.88 39.18 25.50
N ASP A 21 46.39 40.31 26.00
CA ASP A 21 45.05 40.84 25.75
C ASP A 21 44.87 41.26 24.28
N VAL A 22 45.88 41.88 23.67
CA VAL A 22 45.87 42.25 22.25
C VAL A 22 45.72 41.00 21.38
N LEU A 23 46.56 39.99 21.62
CA LEU A 23 46.55 38.73 20.87
C LEU A 23 45.23 37.95 21.03
N LEU A 24 44.59 38.02 22.20
CA LEU A 24 43.29 37.39 22.42
C LEU A 24 42.14 38.17 21.77
N ASN A 25 42.15 39.51 21.82
CA ASN A 25 41.15 40.32 21.15
C ASN A 25 41.16 40.10 19.63
N GLU A 26 42.34 39.90 19.04
CA GLU A 26 42.47 39.48 17.64
C GLU A 26 41.81 38.12 17.38
N ASN A 27 41.99 37.13 18.27
CA ASN A 27 41.30 35.84 18.15
C ASN A 27 39.78 36.00 18.24
N PHE A 28 39.28 36.78 19.21
CA PHE A 28 37.85 36.99 19.41
C PHE A 28 37.19 37.73 18.24
N SER A 29 37.90 38.63 17.55
CA SER A 29 37.35 39.28 16.36
C SER A 29 37.14 38.31 15.19
N ARG A 30 37.91 37.22 15.15
CA ARG A 30 37.89 36.20 14.10
C ARG A 30 36.97 35.01 14.40
N ILE A 31 36.77 34.67 15.67
CA ILE A 31 36.10 33.42 16.07
C ILE A 31 34.67 33.29 15.53
N ASP A 32 33.93 34.39 15.50
CA ASP A 32 32.54 34.41 15.02
C ASP A 32 32.40 34.20 13.51
N GLY A 33 33.48 34.39 12.73
CA GLY A 33 33.52 34.09 11.30
C GLY A 33 34.14 32.73 10.99
N ASP A 34 35.13 32.33 11.79
CA ASP A 34 35.97 31.15 11.55
C ASP A 34 35.37 29.85 12.12
N VAL A 35 34.52 29.92 13.16
CA VAL A 35 33.93 28.75 13.83
C VAL A 35 32.49 28.53 13.35
N GLU A 36 32.18 27.31 12.91
CA GLU A 36 30.84 26.93 12.47
C GLU A 36 29.83 26.92 13.64
N ILE A 37 28.70 27.58 13.44
CA ILE A 37 27.54 27.51 14.34
C ILE A 37 26.70 26.28 13.96
N ARG A 38 26.31 25.49 14.97
CA ARG A 38 25.52 24.27 14.82
C ARG A 38 24.32 24.29 15.75
N ASP A 39 23.11 24.39 15.19
CA ASP A 39 21.86 24.46 15.95
C ASP A 39 20.68 24.04 15.05
N THR A 40 19.43 24.11 15.51
CA THR A 40 18.23 23.85 14.69
C THR A 40 17.91 25.03 13.77
N GLU A 41 17.42 24.78 12.55
CA GLU A 41 17.19 25.84 11.56
C GLU A 41 16.35 27.02 12.06
N GLU A 42 15.37 26.75 12.93
CA GLU A 42 14.53 27.76 13.58
C GLU A 42 15.34 28.75 14.43
N ASN A 43 16.40 28.29 15.10
CA ASN A 43 17.27 29.11 15.95
C ASN A 43 18.23 29.98 15.14
N ARG A 44 18.32 29.85 13.81
CA ARG A 44 19.24 30.63 12.96
C ARG A 44 19.13 32.14 13.19
N SER A 45 17.92 32.64 13.45
CA SER A 45 17.66 34.07 13.71
C SER A 45 18.25 34.58 15.03
N GLN A 46 18.67 33.69 15.94
CA GLN A 46 19.30 34.04 17.22
C GLN A 46 20.80 34.36 17.08
N TYR A 47 21.38 34.12 15.90
CA TYR A 47 22.80 34.32 15.63
C TYR A 47 23.01 35.45 14.61
N THR A 48 23.92 36.37 14.90
CA THR A 48 24.26 37.49 14.00
C THR A 48 25.04 36.99 12.78
N PRO A 49 24.59 37.24 11.53
CA PRO A 49 25.26 36.78 10.32
C PRO A 49 26.50 37.63 10.00
N LYS A 50 27.65 37.32 10.60
CA LYS A 50 28.91 37.98 10.22
C LYS A 50 29.38 37.51 8.84
N THR A 51 30.07 38.37 8.10
CA THR A 51 30.63 38.03 6.80
C THR A 51 31.56 36.82 6.92
N GLY A 52 31.26 35.76 6.17
CA GLY A 52 32.04 34.51 6.17
C GLY A 52 31.64 33.50 7.24
N ALA A 53 30.83 33.89 8.23
CA ALA A 53 30.33 32.97 9.25
C ALA A 53 29.52 31.84 8.60
N LYS A 54 29.65 30.63 9.13
CA LYS A 54 28.93 29.45 8.66
C LYS A 54 27.96 28.95 9.71
N TYR A 55 26.74 28.66 9.29
CA TYR A 55 25.72 28.04 10.11
C TYR A 55 25.23 26.74 9.46
N LEU A 56 25.28 25.65 10.21
CA LEU A 56 24.74 24.35 9.84
C LEU A 56 23.49 24.06 10.67
N ALA A 57 22.34 24.02 10.00
CA ALA A 57 21.10 23.51 10.58
C ALA A 57 21.23 21.99 10.80
N THR A 58 21.35 21.57 12.05
CA THR A 58 21.63 20.17 12.42
C THR A 58 20.41 19.24 12.25
N ASP A 59 19.23 19.81 12.12
CA ASP A 59 17.95 19.13 11.92
C ASP A 59 17.59 18.95 10.44
N THR A 60 17.85 19.95 9.60
CA THR A 60 17.53 19.94 8.16
C THR A 60 18.73 19.79 7.24
N GLY A 61 19.94 19.90 7.78
CA GLY A 61 21.20 19.83 7.02
C GLY A 61 21.46 21.05 6.14
N GLN A 62 20.65 22.11 6.24
CA GLN A 62 20.85 23.34 5.46
C GLN A 62 22.10 24.08 5.93
N VAL A 63 22.90 24.54 4.96
CA VAL A 63 24.13 25.30 5.20
C VAL A 63 23.92 26.73 4.76
N TYR A 64 24.17 27.64 5.68
CA TYR A 64 24.06 29.08 5.50
C TYR A 64 25.44 29.75 5.62
N LEU A 65 25.65 30.80 4.83
CA LEU A 65 26.81 31.70 4.98
C LEU A 65 26.31 33.12 5.27
N GLY A 66 26.87 33.74 6.30
CA GLY A 66 26.62 35.14 6.64
C GLY A 66 27.33 36.07 5.66
N ASP A 67 26.64 37.11 5.19
CA ASP A 67 27.25 38.16 4.36
C ASP A 67 27.59 39.45 5.13
N GLY A 68 27.23 39.52 6.42
CA GLY A 68 27.34 40.71 7.28
C GLY A 68 25.98 41.28 7.69
N ASN A 69 24.93 41.00 6.93
CA ASN A 69 23.56 41.47 7.18
C ASN A 69 22.56 40.33 7.29
N GLU A 70 22.70 39.29 6.45
CA GLU A 70 21.78 38.17 6.35
C GLU A 70 22.50 36.82 6.25
N TRP A 71 21.77 35.75 6.62
CA TRP A 71 22.18 34.37 6.40
C TRP A 71 21.70 33.91 5.01
N GLN A 72 22.64 33.68 4.10
CA GLN A 72 22.35 33.21 2.74
C GLN A 72 22.39 31.68 2.70
N ARG A 73 21.32 31.02 2.25
CA ARG A 73 21.32 29.56 2.04
C ARG A 73 22.24 29.22 0.86
N ARG A 74 23.21 28.32 1.06
CA ARG A 74 24.23 27.99 0.04
C ARG A 74 24.23 26.54 -0.40
N ALA A 75 23.98 25.63 0.54
CA ALA A 75 24.06 24.21 0.28
C ALA A 75 23.18 23.44 1.27
N SER A 76 23.15 22.13 1.09
CA SER A 76 22.59 21.20 2.07
C SER A 76 23.51 19.98 2.17
N VAL A 77 23.57 19.39 3.35
CA VAL A 77 24.33 18.18 3.63
C VAL A 77 23.42 17.16 4.31
N ASN A 78 23.75 15.88 4.18
CA ASN A 78 23.07 14.87 4.96
C ASN A 78 23.50 14.99 6.43
N VAL A 79 22.54 14.87 7.33
CA VAL A 79 22.79 14.89 8.79
C VAL A 79 22.44 13.54 9.40
N VAL A 80 23.11 13.17 10.48
CA VAL A 80 22.76 11.98 11.25
C VAL A 80 21.97 12.41 12.48
N ARG A 81 20.72 11.94 12.60
CA ARG A 81 19.83 12.20 13.74
C ARG A 81 19.11 10.92 14.12
N ASN A 82 19.05 10.63 15.43
CA ASN A 82 18.51 9.38 15.96
C ASN A 82 19.16 8.13 15.35
N GLY A 83 20.46 8.21 15.01
CA GLY A 83 21.18 7.10 14.36
C GLY A 83 20.99 6.96 12.85
N PHE A 84 20.08 7.75 12.25
CA PHE A 84 19.77 7.64 10.82
C PHE A 84 20.25 8.83 10.00
N THR A 85 20.66 8.56 8.77
CA THR A 85 20.99 9.59 7.79
C THR A 85 19.69 10.25 7.30
N ARG A 86 19.66 11.58 7.34
CA ARG A 86 18.57 12.40 6.80
C ARG A 86 19.10 13.23 5.65
N THR A 87 18.38 13.21 4.54
CA THR A 87 18.66 14.07 3.38
C THR A 87 18.15 15.48 3.64
N ALA A 88 18.53 16.41 2.77
CA ALA A 88 18.20 17.83 2.85
C ALA A 88 16.69 18.14 2.86
N ASP A 89 15.87 17.28 2.26
CA ASP A 89 14.41 17.33 2.25
C ASP A 89 13.78 16.66 3.48
N GLY A 90 14.60 16.21 4.43
CA GLY A 90 14.18 15.53 5.64
C GLY A 90 13.96 14.03 5.48
N THR A 91 14.10 13.44 4.29
CA THR A 91 13.89 11.99 4.08
C THR A 91 14.88 11.19 4.90
N VAL A 92 14.38 10.20 5.64
CA VAL A 92 15.20 9.30 6.46
C VAL A 92 15.64 8.11 5.61
N ILE A 93 16.93 7.81 5.58
CA ILE A 93 17.46 6.64 4.88
C ILE A 93 17.57 5.47 5.85
N ALA A 94 16.79 4.42 5.61
CA ALA A 94 16.78 3.21 6.44
C ALA A 94 17.71 2.15 5.83
N PRO A 95 18.84 1.79 6.48
CA PRO A 95 19.70 0.70 5.99
C PRO A 95 19.07 -0.69 6.25
N PRO A 96 19.50 -1.75 5.54
CA PRO A 96 19.11 -3.12 5.84
C PRO A 96 19.35 -3.48 7.31
N GLY A 97 18.42 -4.22 7.91
CA GLY A 97 18.45 -4.58 9.34
C GLY A 97 17.85 -3.54 10.29
N GLU A 98 17.63 -2.30 9.84
CA GLU A 98 17.19 -1.19 10.70
C GLU A 98 15.85 -0.58 10.26
N LEU A 99 15.10 -1.24 9.36
CA LEU A 99 13.88 -0.67 8.76
C LEU A 99 12.82 -0.31 9.81
N GLN A 100 12.45 -1.26 10.68
CA GLN A 100 11.45 -0.98 11.71
C GLN A 100 11.94 0.09 12.69
N ALA A 101 13.22 0.05 13.08
CA ALA A 101 13.82 1.06 13.95
C ALA A 101 13.79 2.47 13.32
N ALA A 102 14.04 2.57 12.00
CA ALA A 102 13.93 3.82 11.27
C ALA A 102 12.49 4.34 11.24
N ILE A 103 11.50 3.46 11.06
CA ILE A 103 10.07 3.81 11.15
C ILE A 103 9.75 4.33 12.54
N ASP A 104 10.15 3.63 13.59
CA ASP A 104 9.87 3.97 14.97
C ASP A 104 10.49 5.31 15.39
N ALA A 105 11.70 5.61 14.92
CA ALA A 105 12.41 6.86 15.20
C ALA A 105 11.86 8.07 14.43
N THR A 106 10.95 7.83 13.48
CA THR A 106 10.55 8.80 12.45
C THR A 106 9.05 9.06 12.42
N ALA A 107 8.25 8.06 12.82
CA ALA A 107 6.81 8.17 12.90
C ALA A 107 6.39 9.39 13.73
N THR A 108 5.55 10.24 13.14
CA THR A 108 5.10 11.48 13.77
C THR A 108 3.98 11.23 14.76
N ASN A 109 3.40 10.03 14.76
CA ASN A 109 2.16 9.70 15.47
C ASN A 109 1.09 10.77 15.22
N SER A 110 1.02 11.25 13.97
CA SER A 110 0.16 12.38 13.58
C SER A 110 -1.29 12.16 14.02
N ASN A 111 -1.87 13.24 14.52
CA ASN A 111 -3.31 13.31 14.73
C ASN A 111 -3.99 13.69 13.42
N PHE A 112 -5.27 13.31 13.32
CA PHE A 112 -6.18 13.52 12.21
C PHE A 112 -5.90 14.78 11.37
N GLY A 113 -5.67 14.59 10.07
CA GLY A 113 -5.68 15.68 9.07
C GLY A 113 -4.41 16.53 9.04
N GLN A 114 -3.39 16.19 9.82
CA GLN A 114 -2.09 16.85 9.76
C GLN A 114 -1.22 16.14 8.72
N GLN A 115 -1.09 16.74 7.54
CA GLN A 115 -0.14 16.32 6.51
C GLN A 115 1.29 16.79 6.82
N PRO A 116 2.03 16.10 7.69
CA PRO A 116 3.41 15.82 7.32
C PRO A 116 3.65 14.31 7.42
N THR A 117 3.41 13.62 6.31
CA THR A 117 3.98 12.28 6.14
C THR A 117 5.49 12.42 6.09
N GLN A 118 6.18 11.83 7.05
CA GLN A 118 7.63 11.79 7.02
C GLN A 118 8.08 10.66 6.08
N THR A 119 8.86 11.02 5.07
CA THR A 119 9.37 10.06 4.10
C THR A 119 10.53 9.28 4.70
N ILE A 120 10.46 7.96 4.55
CA ILE A 120 11.55 7.02 4.77
C ILE A 120 11.87 6.38 3.43
N SER A 121 13.13 6.33 3.05
CA SER A 121 13.57 5.69 1.82
C SER A 121 14.49 4.51 2.13
N LEU A 122 14.21 3.38 1.48
CA LEU A 122 15.13 2.27 1.45
C LEU A 122 16.30 2.57 0.50
N VAL A 123 17.44 1.95 0.76
CA VAL A 123 18.61 2.03 -0.09
C VAL A 123 18.33 1.24 -1.36
N SER A 124 18.31 1.93 -2.49
CA SER A 124 17.98 1.34 -3.80
C SER A 124 18.87 0.14 -4.14
N GLY A 125 18.26 -0.89 -4.75
CA GLY A 125 18.96 -2.10 -5.20
C GLY A 125 19.47 -3.02 -4.08
N ARG A 126 19.21 -2.69 -2.81
CA ARG A 126 19.56 -3.58 -1.68
C ARG A 126 18.47 -4.61 -1.44
N THR A 127 18.88 -5.75 -0.86
CA THR A 127 17.94 -6.72 -0.29
C THR A 127 17.80 -6.46 1.20
N TYR A 128 16.56 -6.44 1.67
CA TYR A 128 16.16 -6.33 3.07
C TYR A 128 15.61 -7.70 3.48
N GLU A 129 16.46 -8.48 4.13
CA GLU A 129 16.02 -9.68 4.84
C GLU A 129 15.35 -9.21 6.14
N ILE A 130 14.07 -9.50 6.30
CA ILE A 130 13.28 -9.11 7.48
C ILE A 130 12.89 -10.37 8.26
N SER A 131 12.92 -10.29 9.59
CA SER A 131 12.60 -11.42 10.47
C SER A 131 11.29 -11.28 11.22
N ASP A 132 10.61 -10.15 11.05
CA ASP A 132 9.33 -9.84 11.67
C ASP A 132 8.56 -8.86 10.77
N THR A 133 7.27 -8.70 11.05
CA THR A 133 6.35 -7.79 10.36
C THR A 133 6.90 -6.36 10.39
N ILE A 134 6.83 -5.66 9.25
CA ILE A 134 7.12 -4.23 9.18
C ILE A 134 5.80 -3.46 9.30
N THR A 135 5.61 -2.82 10.45
CA THR A 135 4.43 -2.01 10.74
C THR A 135 4.68 -0.56 10.34
N LEU A 136 3.98 -0.08 9.30
CA LEU A 136 3.96 1.34 8.96
C LEU A 136 3.05 2.07 9.95
N LYS A 137 3.66 2.88 10.81
CA LYS A 137 2.96 3.74 11.77
C LYS A 137 2.39 4.99 11.10
N SER A 138 1.37 5.59 11.72
CA SER A 138 0.69 6.76 11.19
C SER A 138 1.65 7.91 10.86
N GLY A 139 1.42 8.55 9.70
CA GLY A 139 2.26 9.64 9.22
C GLY A 139 3.54 9.19 8.54
N VAL A 140 3.67 7.92 8.12
CA VAL A 140 4.84 7.41 7.42
C VAL A 140 4.56 7.20 5.93
N ARG A 141 5.44 7.74 5.09
CA ARG A 141 5.57 7.35 3.67
C ARG A 141 6.84 6.52 3.51
N LEU A 142 6.71 5.24 3.19
CA LEU A 142 7.83 4.36 2.90
C LEU A 142 8.04 4.22 1.40
N GLU A 143 9.16 4.78 0.92
CA GLU A 143 9.66 4.61 -0.44
C GLU A 143 10.62 3.42 -0.51
N CYS A 144 10.15 2.29 -1.01
CA CYS A 144 10.98 1.09 -1.15
C CYS A 144 12.09 1.26 -2.21
N ASN A 145 11.96 2.23 -3.11
CA ASN A 145 13.04 2.71 -3.98
C ASN A 145 13.79 1.61 -4.78
N GLY A 146 13.07 0.56 -5.18
CA GLY A 146 13.65 -0.59 -5.91
C GLY A 146 14.46 -1.55 -5.04
N ALA A 147 14.44 -1.41 -3.72
CA ALA A 147 14.93 -2.43 -2.81
C ALA A 147 14.03 -3.67 -2.84
N ARG A 148 14.62 -4.85 -2.66
CA ARG A 148 13.91 -6.13 -2.57
C ARG A 148 13.72 -6.51 -1.11
N ILE A 149 12.51 -6.87 -0.71
CA ILE A 149 12.15 -7.30 0.64
C ILE A 149 11.94 -8.81 0.61
N VAL A 150 12.58 -9.52 1.53
CA VAL A 150 12.51 -10.98 1.66
C VAL A 150 12.27 -11.33 3.13
N PRO A 151 11.13 -11.94 3.49
CA PRO A 151 10.94 -12.40 4.85
C PRO A 151 11.70 -13.70 5.11
N SER A 152 12.21 -13.86 6.33
CA SER A 152 12.89 -15.07 6.78
C SER A 152 11.95 -16.12 7.38
N GLY A 153 10.65 -15.86 7.43
CA GLY A 153 9.65 -16.71 8.07
C GLY A 153 8.23 -16.44 7.56
N ASP A 154 7.26 -17.15 8.14
CA ASP A 154 5.85 -17.01 7.81
C ASP A 154 5.18 -16.01 8.76
N PHE A 155 5.09 -14.77 8.30
CA PHE A 155 4.39 -13.66 8.95
C PHE A 155 3.95 -12.63 7.89
N ASN A 156 3.10 -11.69 8.28
CA ASN A 156 2.67 -10.62 7.38
C ASN A 156 3.84 -9.69 7.08
N VAL A 157 4.15 -9.42 5.81
CA VAL A 157 5.37 -8.64 5.50
C VAL A 157 5.19 -7.17 5.85
N PHE A 158 4.13 -6.52 5.36
CA PHE A 158 3.77 -5.16 5.73
C PHE A 158 2.37 -5.06 6.31
N GLU A 159 2.27 -4.29 7.38
CA GLU A 159 1.04 -3.93 8.04
C GLU A 159 0.88 -2.41 8.06
N LEU A 160 -0.21 -1.90 7.48
CA LEU A 160 -0.43 -0.48 7.27
C LEU A 160 -1.46 0.09 8.26
N HIS A 161 -1.04 1.08 9.04
CA HIS A 161 -1.94 1.89 9.87
C HIS A 161 -2.53 3.06 9.08
N ARG A 162 -3.42 3.83 9.71
CA ARG A 162 -3.97 5.06 9.12
C ARG A 162 -2.89 6.05 8.69
N GLU A 163 -3.18 6.87 7.68
CA GLU A 163 -2.27 7.92 7.18
C GLU A 163 -0.90 7.37 6.72
N THR A 164 -0.86 6.17 6.17
CA THR A 164 0.37 5.53 5.67
C THR A 164 0.39 5.40 4.15
N GLN A 165 1.61 5.36 3.60
CA GLN A 165 1.84 5.23 2.17
C GLN A 165 2.99 4.24 1.94
N LEU A 166 2.72 3.13 1.27
CA LEU A 166 3.73 2.14 0.89
C LEU A 166 3.96 2.22 -0.62
N VAL A 167 5.16 2.61 -1.03
CA VAL A 167 5.44 2.99 -2.41
C VAL A 167 6.49 2.07 -3.02
N ARG A 168 6.12 1.45 -4.14
CA ARG A 168 6.92 0.50 -4.94
C ARG A 168 7.49 -0.66 -4.12
N PRO A 169 6.72 -1.33 -3.24
CA PRO A 169 7.24 -2.49 -2.53
C PRO A 169 7.55 -3.62 -3.53
N HIS A 170 8.77 -4.14 -3.48
CA HIS A 170 9.15 -5.37 -4.18
C HIS A 170 9.36 -6.46 -3.14
N ILE A 171 8.38 -7.34 -2.99
CA ILE A 171 8.36 -8.38 -1.96
C ILE A 171 8.43 -9.75 -2.65
N ASP A 172 9.32 -10.60 -2.15
CA ASP A 172 9.59 -11.91 -2.75
C ASP A 172 9.47 -13.03 -1.70
N THR A 173 8.33 -13.73 -1.71
CA THR A 173 8.05 -14.92 -0.88
C THR A 173 8.12 -16.22 -1.70
N ARG A 174 8.86 -16.24 -2.81
CA ARG A 174 9.06 -17.47 -3.58
C ARG A 174 9.99 -18.44 -2.88
N ASN A 175 9.82 -19.73 -3.15
CA ASN A 175 10.62 -20.83 -2.58
C ASN A 175 10.58 -20.94 -1.03
N MET A 176 9.52 -20.45 -0.40
CA MET A 176 9.26 -20.61 1.04
C MET A 176 7.87 -21.19 1.28
N ASP A 177 7.70 -21.90 2.39
CA ASP A 177 6.39 -22.39 2.83
C ASP A 177 5.65 -21.28 3.58
N TRP A 178 5.20 -20.28 2.82
CA TRP A 178 4.62 -19.06 3.36
C TRP A 178 3.10 -19.05 3.17
N GLN A 179 2.35 -18.77 4.24
CA GLN A 179 0.87 -18.77 4.27
C GLN A 179 0.27 -17.42 4.68
N SER A 180 1.10 -16.46 5.09
CA SER A 180 0.67 -15.16 5.58
C SER A 180 0.27 -14.18 4.46
N ILE A 181 0.29 -12.86 4.73
CA ILE A 181 -0.09 -11.79 3.79
C ILE A 181 1.10 -10.87 3.49
N GLN A 182 1.39 -10.56 2.22
CA GLN A 182 2.53 -9.69 1.92
C GLN A 182 2.21 -8.24 2.26
N VAL A 183 1.00 -7.77 1.93
CA VAL A 183 0.55 -6.42 2.28
C VAL A 183 -0.85 -6.46 2.87
N LEU A 184 -0.96 -6.13 4.16
CA LEU A 184 -2.22 -6.02 4.88
C LEU A 184 -2.57 -4.55 5.14
N ILE A 185 -3.73 -4.14 4.62
CA ILE A 185 -4.33 -2.83 4.85
C ILE A 185 -5.55 -3.03 5.77
N GLY A 186 -5.48 -2.49 6.98
CA GLY A 186 -6.53 -2.67 8.00
C GLY A 186 -6.15 -3.74 9.03
N THR A 187 -5.22 -3.39 9.91
CA THR A 187 -4.87 -4.21 11.08
C THR A 187 -5.74 -3.86 12.27
N LYS A 188 -5.78 -4.73 13.28
CA LYS A 188 -6.41 -4.43 14.56
C LYS A 188 -5.89 -3.14 15.21
N GLU A 189 -4.63 -2.81 14.95
CA GLU A 189 -3.93 -1.65 15.52
C GLU A 189 -4.04 -0.39 14.63
N SER A 190 -4.65 -0.51 13.46
CA SER A 190 -4.81 0.59 12.50
C SER A 190 -5.94 1.57 12.86
N ASP A 191 -6.69 1.29 13.94
CA ASP A 191 -7.98 1.90 14.25
C ASP A 191 -8.92 1.81 13.02
N LYS A 192 -9.84 2.77 12.87
CA LYS A 192 -10.72 2.88 11.72
C LYS A 192 -9.97 3.47 10.52
N LEU A 193 -10.01 2.80 9.37
CA LEU A 193 -9.53 3.30 8.09
C LEU A 193 -10.69 3.81 7.24
N GLU A 194 -10.70 5.11 6.96
CA GLU A 194 -11.74 5.83 6.26
C GLU A 194 -11.13 6.88 5.30
N PRO A 195 -11.92 7.60 4.48
CA PRO A 195 -11.38 8.53 3.48
C PRO A 195 -10.51 9.65 4.05
N SER A 196 -10.71 9.99 5.32
CA SER A 196 -10.00 11.06 6.02
C SER A 196 -8.58 10.67 6.42
N ASN A 197 -8.27 9.37 6.55
CA ASN A 197 -7.05 8.86 7.18
C ASN A 197 -6.47 7.66 6.43
N ARG A 198 -6.42 7.78 5.10
CA ARG A 198 -6.12 6.68 4.17
C ARG A 198 -4.75 6.03 4.39
N ALA A 199 -4.74 4.71 4.31
CA ALA A 199 -3.61 3.84 4.05
C ALA A 199 -3.65 3.40 2.58
N TRP A 200 -2.54 3.58 1.85
CA TRP A 200 -2.52 3.21 0.43
C TRP A 200 -1.19 2.63 -0.02
N VAL A 201 -1.28 1.82 -1.06
CA VAL A 201 -0.15 1.11 -1.68
C VAL A 201 -0.04 1.55 -3.12
N GLN A 202 1.16 1.90 -3.57
CA GLN A 202 1.40 2.35 -4.93
C GLN A 202 2.44 1.47 -5.62
N ASP A 203 2.12 1.03 -6.83
CA ASP A 203 3.04 0.37 -7.76
C ASP A 203 3.76 -0.86 -7.14
N ALA A 204 2.99 -1.68 -6.42
CA ALA A 204 3.51 -2.90 -5.81
C ALA A 204 4.02 -3.91 -6.83
N TYR A 205 5.07 -4.64 -6.48
CA TYR A 205 5.59 -5.79 -7.22
C TYR A 205 5.70 -6.98 -6.27
N LEU A 206 4.60 -7.71 -6.14
CA LEU A 206 4.42 -8.78 -5.16
C LEU A 206 4.62 -10.14 -5.84
N LEU A 207 5.63 -10.88 -5.38
CA LEU A 207 6.01 -12.17 -5.91
C LEU A 207 5.88 -13.26 -4.84
N GLY A 208 5.08 -14.29 -5.10
CA GLY A 208 4.99 -15.48 -4.26
C GLY A 208 4.89 -16.75 -5.10
N GLU A 209 4.37 -17.82 -4.50
CA GLU A 209 4.11 -19.09 -5.17
C GLU A 209 2.59 -19.36 -5.31
N PRO A 210 2.12 -19.83 -6.48
CA PRO A 210 0.71 -20.22 -6.64
C PRO A 210 0.28 -21.30 -5.62
N GLY A 211 -0.82 -21.04 -4.92
CA GLY A 211 -1.31 -21.92 -3.83
C GLY A 211 -0.66 -21.67 -2.46
N ARG A 212 0.04 -20.54 -2.29
CA ARG A 212 0.68 -20.13 -1.03
C ARG A 212 0.32 -18.68 -0.69
N GLY A 213 -0.21 -18.48 0.52
CA GLY A 213 -0.50 -17.18 1.14
C GLY A 213 -1.27 -16.15 0.30
N THR A 214 -1.31 -14.91 0.79
CA THR A 214 -2.11 -13.84 0.21
C THR A 214 -1.25 -12.66 -0.25
N GLY A 215 -1.42 -12.20 -1.49
CA GLY A 215 -0.65 -11.07 -2.00
C GLY A 215 -1.00 -9.76 -1.29
N LEU A 216 -2.22 -9.28 -1.48
CA LEU A 216 -2.72 -8.05 -0.89
C LEU A 216 -4.09 -8.26 -0.27
N GLN A 217 -4.28 -7.77 0.95
CA GLN A 217 -5.56 -7.85 1.65
C GLN A 217 -6.03 -6.49 2.16
N PHE A 218 -7.28 -6.16 1.87
CA PHE A 218 -8.04 -5.13 2.59
C PHE A 218 -8.88 -5.82 3.67
N ARG A 219 -8.63 -5.51 4.94
CA ARG A 219 -9.29 -6.16 6.06
C ARG A 219 -10.05 -5.16 6.94
N GLY A 220 -11.36 -5.29 7.03
CA GLY A 220 -12.14 -4.69 8.11
C GLY A 220 -12.07 -5.58 9.35
N GLN A 221 -11.60 -5.04 10.47
CA GLN A 221 -11.45 -5.74 11.75
C GLN A 221 -11.29 -4.71 12.87
N ASP A 222 -12.13 -4.79 13.90
CA ASP A 222 -12.18 -3.81 15.00
C ASP A 222 -12.40 -2.36 14.48
N GLY A 223 -13.15 -2.25 13.37
CA GLY A 223 -13.36 -1.02 12.61
C GLY A 223 -13.33 -1.23 11.09
N PRO A 224 -13.78 -0.23 10.31
CA PRO A 224 -13.87 -0.36 8.87
C PRO A 224 -12.49 -0.23 8.22
N CYS A 225 -12.27 -1.01 7.17
CA CYS A 225 -11.30 -0.72 6.13
C CYS A 225 -12.05 -0.19 4.92
N SER A 226 -12.15 1.14 4.84
CA SER A 226 -13.03 1.81 3.89
C SER A 226 -12.35 2.83 3.00
N MET A 227 -12.57 2.73 1.69
CA MET A 227 -12.04 3.67 0.67
C MET A 227 -10.51 3.77 0.64
N GLN A 228 -9.85 2.63 0.88
CA GLN A 228 -8.41 2.48 0.74
C GLN A 228 -8.05 2.10 -0.70
N ALA A 229 -6.80 2.36 -1.10
CA ALA A 229 -6.38 2.16 -2.50
C ALA A 229 -5.05 1.41 -2.59
N ALA A 230 -4.95 0.51 -3.56
CA ALA A 230 -3.73 -0.20 -3.89
C ALA A 230 -3.54 -0.30 -5.41
N SER A 231 -2.30 -0.29 -5.88
CA SER A 231 -1.97 -0.61 -7.28
C SER A 231 -0.74 -1.49 -7.40
N GLY A 232 -0.64 -2.24 -8.50
CA GLY A 232 0.59 -2.96 -8.85
C GLY A 232 0.40 -4.30 -9.56
N ILE A 233 1.39 -5.17 -9.40
CA ILE A 233 1.45 -6.52 -9.94
C ILE A 233 1.45 -7.51 -8.78
N LEU A 234 0.48 -8.43 -8.82
CA LEU A 234 0.36 -9.56 -7.91
C LEU A 234 0.66 -10.83 -8.70
N ASN A 235 1.71 -11.56 -8.35
CA ASN A 235 2.16 -12.74 -9.09
C ASN A 235 2.55 -13.90 -8.17
N GLY A 236 1.81 -15.01 -8.24
CA GLY A 236 2.15 -16.20 -7.47
C GLY A 236 1.52 -16.19 -6.08
N PHE A 237 0.24 -16.56 -5.94
CA PHE A 237 -0.40 -16.62 -4.62
C PHE A 237 -1.43 -17.74 -4.50
N ASP A 238 -1.79 -18.11 -3.28
CA ASP A 238 -3.04 -18.82 -3.03
C ASP A 238 -4.20 -17.88 -3.37
N THR A 239 -4.24 -16.73 -2.68
CA THR A 239 -5.20 -15.65 -2.93
C THR A 239 -4.44 -14.38 -3.31
N ALA A 240 -4.56 -13.90 -4.54
CA ALA A 240 -3.76 -12.74 -4.94
C ALA A 240 -4.25 -11.44 -4.29
N LEU A 241 -5.56 -11.15 -4.42
CA LEU A 241 -6.23 -10.00 -3.83
C LEU A 241 -7.40 -10.47 -2.96
N GLU A 242 -7.48 -10.02 -1.72
CA GLU A 242 -8.57 -10.36 -0.81
C GLU A 242 -9.23 -9.11 -0.22
N PHE A 243 -10.56 -9.08 -0.25
CA PHE A 243 -11.39 -8.16 0.52
C PHE A 243 -12.04 -8.96 1.65
N TYR A 244 -11.71 -8.62 2.88
CA TYR A 244 -12.05 -9.44 4.03
C TYR A 244 -12.70 -8.63 5.14
N ALA A 245 -13.90 -9.00 5.54
CA ALA A 245 -14.55 -8.48 6.75
C ALA A 245 -14.39 -9.52 7.87
N ALA A 246 -13.41 -9.32 8.75
CA ALA A 246 -12.99 -10.29 9.77
C ALA A 246 -13.74 -10.19 11.10
N GLY A 247 -14.71 -9.29 11.20
CA GLY A 247 -15.48 -9.08 12.42
C GLY A 247 -16.98 -9.10 12.18
N GLY A 248 -17.73 -9.04 13.29
CA GLY A 248 -19.18 -9.17 13.31
C GLY A 248 -19.91 -7.85 13.57
N ASP A 249 -19.20 -6.73 13.79
CA ASP A 249 -19.85 -5.43 13.95
C ASP A 249 -20.41 -4.97 12.59
N THR A 250 -21.73 -4.90 12.50
CA THR A 250 -22.46 -4.45 11.30
C THR A 250 -23.02 -3.03 11.46
N SER A 251 -22.75 -2.37 12.59
CA SER A 251 -23.13 -0.97 12.83
C SER A 251 -22.47 -0.02 11.84
N GLY A 252 -22.91 1.24 11.80
CA GLY A 252 -22.43 2.28 10.87
C GLY A 252 -20.90 2.55 10.84
N GLN A 253 -20.15 1.90 11.72
CA GLN A 253 -18.70 2.00 11.87
C GLN A 253 -18.07 0.63 12.13
N GLY A 254 -18.73 -0.43 11.64
CA GLY A 254 -18.37 -1.81 11.91
C GLY A 254 -17.20 -2.32 11.08
N ASP A 255 -16.99 -3.63 11.13
CA ASP A 255 -15.79 -4.34 10.65
C ASP A 255 -15.76 -4.54 9.13
N TRP A 256 -16.24 -3.55 8.39
CA TRP A 256 -16.49 -3.69 6.96
C TRP A 256 -15.21 -3.57 6.14
N SER A 257 -15.11 -4.35 5.05
CA SER A 257 -14.20 -4.05 3.94
C SER A 257 -15.00 -3.38 2.83
N ASN A 258 -14.98 -2.04 2.79
CA ASN A 258 -15.94 -1.28 1.99
C ASN A 258 -15.31 -0.22 1.07
N GLY A 259 -15.70 -0.17 -0.21
CA GLY A 259 -15.30 0.94 -1.08
C GLY A 259 -13.81 0.95 -1.45
N ASN A 260 -13.07 -0.13 -1.14
CA ASN A 260 -11.65 -0.21 -1.41
C ASN A 260 -11.39 -0.39 -2.91
N HIS A 261 -10.22 0.04 -3.38
CA HIS A 261 -9.87 0.07 -4.79
C HIS A 261 -8.55 -0.65 -5.06
N PHE A 262 -8.54 -1.51 -6.09
CA PHE A 262 -7.32 -2.07 -6.66
C PHE A 262 -7.22 -1.84 -8.16
N GLU A 263 -6.05 -1.40 -8.64
CA GLU A 263 -5.73 -1.32 -10.07
C GLU A 263 -4.40 -2.03 -10.40
N GLY A 264 -4.41 -2.95 -11.38
CA GLY A 264 -3.15 -3.61 -11.72
C GLY A 264 -3.20 -4.86 -12.58
N THR A 265 -2.21 -5.73 -12.39
CA THR A 265 -2.11 -7.04 -13.04
C THR A 265 -2.06 -8.15 -12.01
N ILE A 266 -2.85 -9.19 -12.21
CA ILE A 266 -2.89 -10.36 -11.33
C ILE A 266 -2.57 -11.61 -12.16
N ARG A 267 -1.58 -12.40 -11.74
CA ARG A 267 -1.17 -13.60 -12.49
C ARG A 267 -0.72 -14.72 -11.57
N ASN A 268 -0.79 -15.95 -12.07
CA ASN A 268 -0.33 -17.15 -11.38
C ASN A 268 -0.88 -17.26 -9.95
N TYR A 269 -2.16 -17.60 -9.81
CA TYR A 269 -2.82 -17.71 -8.50
C TYR A 269 -3.66 -18.99 -8.42
N ARG A 270 -4.12 -19.36 -7.22
CA ARG A 270 -5.26 -20.28 -7.08
C ARG A 270 -6.57 -19.50 -7.23
N VAL A 271 -6.74 -18.42 -6.47
CA VAL A 271 -7.85 -17.47 -6.55
C VAL A 271 -7.31 -16.05 -6.82
N ALA A 272 -7.78 -15.39 -7.87
CA ALA A 272 -7.29 -14.05 -8.21
C ALA A 272 -7.84 -13.00 -7.25
N ILE A 273 -9.16 -12.98 -7.07
CA ILE A 273 -9.90 -12.02 -6.26
C ILE A 273 -10.84 -12.80 -5.34
N SER A 274 -10.64 -12.67 -4.03
CA SER A 274 -11.47 -13.29 -3.00
C SER A 274 -12.25 -12.24 -2.22
N MET A 275 -13.50 -12.57 -1.89
CA MET A 275 -14.33 -11.82 -0.96
C MET A 275 -14.83 -12.75 0.14
N ARG A 276 -14.54 -12.40 1.39
CA ARG A 276 -14.88 -13.22 2.57
C ARG A 276 -15.40 -12.37 3.72
N SER A 277 -16.30 -12.94 4.51
CA SER A 277 -16.90 -12.27 5.65
C SER A 277 -17.10 -13.23 6.81
N GLU A 278 -16.84 -12.76 8.04
CA GLU A 278 -17.20 -13.41 9.31
C GLU A 278 -18.40 -12.73 10.00
N GLY A 279 -19.13 -11.87 9.28
CA GLY A 279 -20.33 -11.20 9.76
C GLY A 279 -20.54 -9.84 9.10
N ALA A 280 -19.50 -9.01 9.05
CA ALA A 280 -19.57 -7.67 8.50
C ALA A 280 -19.55 -7.62 6.96
N ALA A 281 -19.93 -6.49 6.39
CA ALA A 281 -20.10 -6.31 4.95
C ALA A 281 -18.75 -6.26 4.18
N VAL A 282 -18.72 -6.92 3.01
CA VAL A 282 -17.73 -6.68 1.94
C VAL A 282 -18.43 -6.02 0.77
N SER A 283 -18.40 -4.70 0.68
CA SER A 283 -19.29 -3.98 -0.23
C SER A 283 -18.67 -2.78 -0.92
N GLY A 284 -19.14 -2.43 -2.12
CA GLY A 284 -18.66 -1.24 -2.83
C GLY A 284 -17.21 -1.30 -3.29
N ASN A 285 -16.51 -2.42 -3.13
CA ASN A 285 -15.11 -2.54 -3.54
C ASN A 285 -15.00 -2.55 -5.06
N THR A 286 -13.90 -2.01 -5.57
CA THR A 286 -13.67 -1.86 -7.01
C THR A 286 -12.33 -2.46 -7.42
N VAL A 287 -12.33 -3.21 -8.52
CA VAL A 287 -11.11 -3.80 -9.08
C VAL A 287 -11.02 -3.47 -10.55
N ARG A 288 -9.87 -2.96 -11.01
CA ARG A 288 -9.53 -2.83 -12.43
C ARG A 288 -8.26 -3.62 -12.72
N ALA A 289 -8.36 -4.73 -13.45
CA ALA A 289 -7.20 -5.61 -13.60
C ALA A 289 -7.10 -6.32 -14.96
N GLN A 290 -5.86 -6.54 -15.40
CA GLN A 290 -5.56 -7.63 -16.33
C GLN A 290 -5.22 -8.87 -15.52
N VAL A 291 -5.81 -10.02 -15.87
CA VAL A 291 -5.77 -11.20 -15.03
C VAL A 291 -5.39 -12.42 -15.85
N GLN A 292 -4.29 -13.10 -15.51
CA GLN A 292 -3.78 -14.26 -16.26
C GLN A 292 -3.71 -15.52 -15.39
N ALA A 293 -4.49 -16.53 -15.77
CA ALA A 293 -4.57 -17.79 -15.05
C ALA A 293 -3.39 -18.72 -15.32
N ASN A 294 -3.07 -19.58 -14.36
CA ASN A 294 -2.05 -20.62 -14.44
C ASN A 294 -2.72 -22.00 -14.52
N SER A 295 -2.35 -22.79 -15.53
CA SER A 295 -2.98 -24.10 -15.80
C SER A 295 -2.83 -25.12 -14.70
N LYS A 296 -1.82 -24.98 -13.82
CA LYS A 296 -1.53 -25.94 -12.76
C LYS A 296 -2.27 -25.69 -11.46
N ARG A 297 -2.80 -24.48 -11.26
CA ARG A 297 -3.31 -24.05 -9.94
C ARG A 297 -4.54 -23.17 -9.96
N SER A 298 -4.80 -22.39 -11.02
CA SER A 298 -5.90 -21.42 -10.99
C SER A 298 -7.25 -22.11 -11.00
N GLU A 299 -8.09 -21.74 -10.04
CA GLU A 299 -9.44 -22.27 -9.82
C GLU A 299 -10.48 -21.20 -10.16
N TRP A 300 -10.28 -19.98 -9.68
CA TRP A 300 -11.25 -18.89 -9.78
C TRP A 300 -10.59 -17.56 -10.10
N LEU A 301 -11.23 -16.78 -10.97
CA LEU A 301 -10.91 -15.38 -11.12
C LEU A 301 -11.52 -14.60 -9.95
N LEU A 302 -12.82 -14.77 -9.74
CA LEU A 302 -13.55 -14.21 -8.61
C LEU A 302 -14.16 -15.33 -7.78
N TRP A 303 -13.97 -15.26 -6.47
CA TRP A 303 -14.63 -16.12 -5.52
C TRP A 303 -15.26 -15.29 -4.40
N MET A 304 -16.59 -15.28 -4.32
CA MET A 304 -17.34 -14.72 -3.18
C MET A 304 -17.83 -15.85 -2.29
N ALA A 305 -17.38 -15.88 -1.04
CA ALA A 305 -17.69 -16.96 -0.11
C ALA A 305 -19.20 -17.07 0.16
N ASP A 306 -19.67 -18.30 0.40
CA ASP A 306 -21.00 -18.58 0.94
C ASP A 306 -21.25 -17.84 2.26
N ASP A 307 -22.50 -17.46 2.51
CA ASP A 307 -22.98 -17.19 3.86
C ASP A 307 -23.05 -18.55 4.58
N PRO A 308 -22.30 -18.75 5.68
CA PRO A 308 -22.25 -20.04 6.37
C PRO A 308 -23.55 -20.35 7.12
N ARG A 309 -24.47 -19.39 7.25
CA ARG A 309 -25.70 -19.54 8.04
C ARG A 309 -26.78 -20.28 7.27
N SER A 310 -27.51 -21.14 7.98
CA SER A 310 -28.72 -21.79 7.48
C SER A 310 -29.90 -20.82 7.34
N GLU A 311 -30.01 -19.87 8.28
CA GLU A 311 -31.00 -18.79 8.27
C GLU A 311 -30.30 -17.47 7.97
N ARG A 312 -30.63 -16.87 6.82
CA ARG A 312 -29.91 -15.72 6.27
C ARG A 312 -30.75 -14.45 6.36
N ASP A 313 -30.07 -13.32 6.51
CA ASP A 313 -30.64 -11.98 6.49
C ASP A 313 -29.92 -11.09 5.47
N SER A 314 -30.41 -9.86 5.30
CA SER A 314 -29.85 -8.87 4.36
C SER A 314 -28.76 -7.99 4.96
N GLU A 315 -28.43 -8.16 6.24
CA GLU A 315 -27.59 -7.23 7.01
C GLU A 315 -26.22 -7.80 7.36
N ASN A 316 -26.11 -9.12 7.48
CA ASN A 316 -24.88 -9.81 7.84
C ASN A 316 -24.34 -10.65 6.68
N TYR A 317 -23.04 -10.92 6.71
CA TYR A 317 -22.28 -11.70 5.73
C TYR A 317 -22.42 -11.22 4.29
N LEU A 318 -22.83 -9.97 4.06
CA LEU A 318 -23.21 -9.50 2.74
C LEU A 318 -21.99 -9.14 1.88
N MET A 319 -22.08 -9.46 0.59
CA MET A 319 -21.09 -9.16 -0.44
C MET A 319 -21.78 -8.47 -1.63
N LYS A 320 -22.07 -7.17 -1.51
CA LYS A 320 -22.95 -6.44 -2.44
C LYS A 320 -22.32 -5.17 -3.00
N GLY A 321 -22.73 -4.78 -4.20
CA GLY A 321 -22.32 -3.49 -4.78
C GLY A 321 -20.86 -3.42 -5.21
N ASN A 322 -20.15 -4.55 -5.29
CA ASN A 322 -18.77 -4.57 -5.74
C ASN A 322 -18.71 -4.47 -7.28
N THR A 323 -17.68 -3.83 -7.81
CA THR A 323 -17.52 -3.59 -9.25
C THR A 323 -16.17 -4.09 -9.74
N LEU A 324 -16.17 -4.92 -10.79
CA LEU A 324 -14.97 -5.49 -11.36
C LEU A 324 -14.85 -5.12 -12.84
N PHE A 325 -13.71 -4.59 -13.24
CA PHE A 325 -13.33 -4.19 -14.59
C PHE A 325 -12.13 -5.04 -15.01
N VAL A 326 -12.37 -6.18 -15.66
CA VAL A 326 -11.34 -7.21 -15.80
C VAL A 326 -11.12 -7.62 -17.24
N TYR A 327 -9.85 -7.73 -17.64
CA TYR A 327 -9.45 -8.43 -18.85
C TYR A 327 -8.85 -9.81 -18.47
N PRO A 328 -9.59 -10.91 -18.65
CA PRO A 328 -9.09 -12.26 -18.38
C PRO A 328 -8.31 -12.85 -19.57
N TRP A 329 -7.08 -13.27 -19.32
CA TRP A 329 -6.20 -14.03 -20.22
C TRP A 329 -6.20 -15.51 -19.86
N ASP A 330 -5.94 -16.35 -20.86
CA ASP A 330 -5.71 -17.80 -20.72
C ASP A 330 -6.79 -18.54 -19.93
N VAL A 331 -8.03 -18.12 -20.11
CA VAL A 331 -9.26 -18.65 -19.50
C VAL A 331 -9.47 -20.16 -19.60
N ASN A 332 -8.77 -20.88 -20.48
CA ASN A 332 -8.82 -22.34 -20.52
C ASN A 332 -8.02 -22.98 -19.37
N ASN A 333 -7.10 -22.24 -18.75
CA ASN A 333 -6.23 -22.70 -17.67
C ASN A 333 -6.98 -22.99 -16.36
N TYR A 334 -8.23 -22.57 -16.21
CA TYR A 334 -9.04 -22.91 -15.04
C TYR A 334 -9.53 -24.36 -15.06
N SER A 335 -9.67 -24.97 -16.23
CA SER A 335 -10.41 -26.22 -16.43
C SER A 335 -9.89 -27.40 -15.59
N ALA A 336 -8.58 -27.49 -15.39
CA ALA A 336 -7.97 -28.61 -14.66
C ALA A 336 -8.20 -28.55 -13.14
N ASN A 337 -8.48 -27.37 -12.58
CA ASN A 337 -8.59 -27.16 -11.13
C ASN A 337 -9.96 -26.61 -10.71
N ASN A 338 -10.83 -26.28 -11.67
CA ASN A 338 -12.16 -25.77 -11.37
C ASN A 338 -13.14 -26.93 -11.14
N PRO A 339 -13.83 -26.99 -9.98
CA PRO A 339 -14.71 -28.10 -9.63
C PRO A 339 -15.98 -28.20 -10.48
N TYR A 340 -16.32 -27.15 -11.22
CA TYR A 340 -17.48 -27.10 -12.12
C TYR A 340 -17.09 -27.24 -13.59
N SER A 341 -15.81 -27.50 -13.88
CA SER A 341 -15.36 -27.85 -15.22
C SER A 341 -15.85 -29.25 -15.59
N SER A 342 -16.32 -29.42 -16.82
CA SER A 342 -16.73 -30.73 -17.35
C SER A 342 -16.13 -30.95 -18.74
N ASP A 343 -15.87 -32.20 -19.10
CA ASP A 343 -15.32 -32.58 -20.42
C ASP A 343 -16.31 -32.34 -21.58
N ALA A 344 -17.55 -31.92 -21.30
CA ALA A 344 -18.66 -31.82 -22.24
C ALA A 344 -18.72 -30.51 -23.05
N ASP A 345 -17.60 -30.11 -23.68
CA ASP A 345 -17.46 -28.93 -24.57
C ASP A 345 -17.64 -27.54 -23.91
N ARG A 346 -17.68 -27.43 -22.58
CA ARG A 346 -17.83 -26.14 -21.88
C ARG A 346 -16.56 -25.72 -21.17
N ARG A 347 -16.10 -24.50 -21.48
CA ARG A 347 -15.02 -23.83 -20.75
C ARG A 347 -15.46 -23.61 -19.29
N ALA A 348 -14.53 -23.77 -18.34
CA ALA A 348 -14.82 -23.67 -16.92
C ALA A 348 -15.39 -22.29 -16.52
N PRO A 349 -16.36 -22.23 -15.58
CA PRO A 349 -16.78 -20.97 -15.01
C PRO A 349 -15.63 -20.35 -14.22
N ILE A 350 -15.51 -19.03 -14.25
CA ILE A 350 -14.39 -18.33 -13.59
C ILE A 350 -14.87 -17.35 -12.51
N TRP A 351 -16.18 -17.17 -12.40
CA TRP A 351 -16.84 -16.32 -11.41
C TRP A 351 -17.72 -17.19 -10.50
N TYR A 352 -17.39 -17.23 -9.22
CA TYR A 352 -18.22 -17.89 -8.21
C TYR A 352 -18.86 -16.85 -7.30
N LEU A 353 -20.19 -16.82 -7.28
CA LEU A 353 -20.99 -16.03 -6.35
C LEU A 353 -21.71 -17.01 -5.42
N GLY A 354 -21.21 -17.13 -4.19
CA GLY A 354 -21.78 -18.03 -3.19
C GLY A 354 -23.19 -17.67 -2.72
N ARG A 355 -23.74 -18.51 -1.83
CA ARG A 355 -25.06 -18.38 -1.22
C ARG A 355 -25.18 -17.16 -0.31
N GLY A 356 -26.37 -16.58 -0.23
CA GLY A 356 -26.65 -15.39 0.59
C GLY A 356 -26.73 -14.10 -0.22
N THR A 357 -26.57 -12.97 0.48
CA THR A 357 -26.60 -11.61 -0.10
C THR A 357 -25.33 -11.32 -0.93
N ARG A 358 -25.23 -11.90 -2.13
CA ARG A 358 -24.09 -11.77 -3.08
C ARG A 358 -24.51 -11.02 -4.34
N TYR A 359 -25.47 -10.11 -4.20
CA TYR A 359 -26.15 -9.47 -5.32
C TYR A 359 -25.87 -7.98 -5.46
N GLY A 360 -26.21 -7.39 -6.61
CA GLY A 360 -25.91 -6.00 -6.92
C GLY A 360 -24.45 -5.78 -7.33
N ASN A 361 -23.72 -6.85 -7.65
CA ASN A 361 -22.35 -6.77 -8.12
C ASN A 361 -22.33 -6.56 -9.64
N SER A 362 -21.41 -5.73 -10.11
CA SER A 362 -21.22 -5.43 -11.53
C SER A 362 -19.89 -6.01 -12.01
N ILE A 363 -19.92 -6.94 -12.96
CA ILE A 363 -18.72 -7.55 -13.52
C ILE A 363 -18.62 -7.14 -14.98
N TYR A 364 -17.50 -6.53 -15.37
CA TYR A 364 -17.24 -6.11 -16.74
C TYR A 364 -16.07 -6.92 -17.31
N ASP A 365 -16.35 -7.71 -18.35
CA ASP A 365 -15.37 -8.49 -19.09
C ASP A 365 -14.90 -7.71 -20.33
N PHE A 366 -13.62 -7.35 -20.33
CA PHE A 366 -12.97 -6.70 -21.46
C PHE A 366 -12.43 -7.66 -22.52
N SER A 367 -12.41 -8.98 -22.27
CA SER A 367 -12.04 -9.94 -23.32
C SER A 367 -13.12 -10.04 -24.41
N GLY A 368 -14.39 -9.80 -24.04
CA GLY A 368 -15.52 -9.94 -24.94
C GLY A 368 -15.87 -11.39 -25.25
N LEU A 369 -15.35 -12.35 -24.46
CA LEU A 369 -15.48 -13.78 -24.71
C LEU A 369 -16.30 -14.50 -23.63
N LEU A 370 -16.74 -13.81 -22.59
CA LEU A 370 -17.43 -14.42 -21.44
C LEU A 370 -18.86 -13.88 -21.30
N GLY A 371 -19.86 -14.76 -21.36
CA GLY A 371 -21.21 -14.47 -20.93
C GLY A 371 -21.53 -14.99 -19.52
N ASN A 372 -22.83 -14.92 -19.17
CA ASN A 372 -23.36 -15.36 -17.87
C ASN A 372 -23.16 -16.87 -17.61
N GLU A 373 -22.97 -17.68 -18.66
CA GLU A 373 -22.67 -19.11 -18.56
C GLU A 373 -21.37 -19.43 -17.82
N PHE A 374 -20.49 -18.42 -17.64
CA PHE A 374 -19.24 -18.53 -16.88
C PHE A 374 -19.37 -18.16 -15.40
N ILE A 375 -20.59 -17.91 -14.92
CA ILE A 375 -20.88 -17.62 -13.53
C ILE A 375 -21.62 -18.81 -12.91
N VAL A 376 -21.06 -19.32 -11.81
CA VAL A 376 -21.83 -20.10 -10.83
C VAL A 376 -22.43 -19.09 -9.86
N ASN A 377 -23.73 -18.83 -9.99
CA ASN A 377 -24.42 -17.80 -9.22
C ASN A 377 -25.43 -18.45 -8.27
N ASN A 378 -25.01 -18.65 -7.02
CA ASN A 378 -25.83 -19.24 -5.96
C ASN A 378 -26.40 -18.17 -5.03
N SER A 379 -26.31 -16.89 -5.41
CA SER A 379 -26.82 -15.77 -4.60
C SER A 379 -28.33 -15.92 -4.35
N ASP A 380 -28.83 -15.46 -3.20
CA ASP A 380 -30.28 -15.53 -2.89
C ASP A 380 -31.14 -14.67 -3.84
N ASN A 381 -30.54 -13.71 -4.55
CA ASN A 381 -31.20 -12.91 -5.59
C ASN A 381 -30.28 -12.83 -6.83
N PRO A 382 -30.17 -13.91 -7.61
CA PRO A 382 -29.16 -14.05 -8.66
C PRO A 382 -29.35 -13.03 -9.81
N ASP A 383 -30.60 -12.62 -10.06
CA ASP A 383 -31.00 -11.66 -11.11
C ASP A 383 -30.45 -10.24 -10.93
N ARG A 384 -29.84 -9.95 -9.79
CA ARG A 384 -29.24 -8.66 -9.48
C ARG A 384 -27.73 -8.65 -9.71
N ASN A 385 -27.17 -9.71 -10.30
CA ASN A 385 -25.80 -9.78 -10.78
C ASN A 385 -25.80 -9.93 -12.30
N GLY A 386 -24.75 -9.46 -12.96
CA GLY A 386 -24.56 -9.68 -14.39
C GLY A 386 -23.14 -9.38 -14.86
N ILE A 387 -22.74 -10.05 -15.95
CA ILE A 387 -21.56 -9.68 -16.73
C ILE A 387 -21.96 -8.73 -17.85
N PHE A 388 -21.21 -7.64 -17.97
CA PHE A 388 -21.23 -6.72 -19.09
C PHE A 388 -20.00 -6.99 -19.98
N THR A 389 -20.18 -7.15 -21.29
CA THR A 389 -19.08 -7.48 -22.22
C THR A 389 -18.75 -6.31 -23.15
N ALA A 390 -17.45 -6.13 -23.43
CA ALA A 390 -16.94 -4.98 -24.20
C ALA A 390 -17.27 -4.98 -25.71
N HIS A 391 -17.70 -6.10 -26.28
CA HIS A 391 -17.95 -6.26 -27.71
C HIS A 391 -19.38 -6.73 -28.01
N GLY A 392 -20.34 -5.83 -27.79
CA GLY A 392 -21.50 -5.59 -28.65
C GLY A 392 -22.50 -6.73 -28.92
N GLY A 393 -23.73 -6.52 -28.47
CA GLY A 393 -24.78 -6.35 -29.47
C GLY A 393 -24.55 -5.03 -30.24
N GLU A 394 -24.81 -5.03 -31.55
CA GLU A 394 -24.56 -3.98 -32.56
C GLU A 394 -24.69 -2.51 -32.08
N VAL A 395 -23.70 -1.67 -32.43
CA VAL A 395 -23.82 -0.20 -32.46
C VAL A 395 -24.19 0.24 -33.87
N THR A 396 -25.43 0.70 -34.04
CA THR A 396 -25.83 1.52 -35.20
C THR A 396 -26.60 2.76 -34.73
N GLY A 397 -26.02 3.95 -34.93
CA GLY A 397 -26.75 5.23 -34.93
C GLY A 397 -26.66 6.07 -33.64
N THR A 398 -26.02 7.24 -33.76
CA THR A 398 -26.13 8.48 -32.95
C THR A 398 -26.65 8.40 -31.50
N ALA A 399 -25.70 8.54 -30.57
CA ALA A 399 -25.78 9.28 -29.29
C ALA A 399 -27.15 9.36 -28.57
N GLN A 400 -27.71 8.22 -28.17
CA GLN A 400 -28.45 8.08 -26.92
C GLN A 400 -28.16 6.67 -26.36
N LEU A 401 -27.23 6.59 -25.40
CA LEU A 401 -26.99 5.38 -24.61
C LEU A 401 -28.17 5.17 -23.64
N ARG A 402 -29.29 4.67 -24.17
CA ARG A 402 -30.28 3.93 -23.39
C ARG A 402 -30.02 2.46 -23.64
N PHE A 403 -29.40 1.79 -22.68
CA PHE A 403 -29.56 0.36 -22.57
C PHE A 403 -31.01 0.13 -22.15
N ASN A 404 -31.81 -0.52 -23.00
CA ASN A 404 -32.79 -1.43 -22.42
C ASN A 404 -31.95 -2.39 -21.57
N PRO A 405 -32.26 -2.63 -20.28
CA PRO A 405 -31.52 -3.62 -19.52
C PRO A 405 -31.44 -4.89 -20.36
N ALA A 406 -30.31 -5.59 -20.35
CA ALA A 406 -30.18 -6.93 -20.92
C ALA A 406 -31.04 -7.98 -20.17
N TYR A 407 -32.14 -7.55 -19.57
CA TYR A 407 -33.10 -8.31 -18.80
C TYR A 407 -34.41 -8.35 -19.60
N ASP A 408 -34.44 -9.15 -20.65
CA ASP A 408 -35.71 -9.78 -21.00
C ASP A 408 -36.09 -10.76 -19.87
N ARG A 409 -37.40 -10.88 -19.67
CA ARG A 409 -38.01 -11.49 -18.49
C ARG A 409 -37.97 -13.04 -18.58
N ASN A 410 -37.05 -13.63 -17.82
CA ASN A 410 -37.25 -14.81 -16.97
C ASN A 410 -37.56 -16.22 -17.56
N ASP A 411 -37.21 -16.52 -18.81
CA ASP A 411 -37.34 -17.88 -19.37
C ASP A 411 -36.11 -18.41 -20.14
N SER A 412 -35.03 -17.63 -20.29
CA SER A 412 -33.88 -18.00 -21.13
C SER A 412 -32.48 -17.72 -20.58
N ARG A 413 -32.33 -17.26 -19.32
CA ARG A 413 -31.00 -16.90 -18.77
C ARG A 413 -30.20 -18.15 -18.42
N ARG A 414 -29.16 -18.45 -19.20
CA ARG A 414 -28.26 -19.57 -18.96
C ARG A 414 -27.08 -19.13 -18.09
N TRP A 415 -27.29 -19.06 -16.77
CA TRP A 415 -26.17 -19.18 -15.82
C TRP A 415 -25.48 -20.54 -16.01
N HIS A 416 -24.33 -20.75 -15.37
CA HIS A 416 -23.75 -22.09 -15.35
C HIS A 416 -24.80 -23.08 -14.80
N PRO A 417 -25.01 -24.28 -15.39
CA PRO A 417 -26.07 -25.20 -14.98
C PRO A 417 -26.02 -25.64 -13.52
N GLU A 418 -24.82 -25.64 -12.95
CA GLU A 418 -24.56 -25.93 -11.53
C GLU A 418 -24.90 -24.75 -10.60
N SER A 419 -25.52 -23.68 -11.13
CA SER A 419 -26.03 -22.59 -10.29
C SER A 419 -27.29 -23.07 -9.57
N GLU A 420 -27.22 -23.11 -8.24
CA GLU A 420 -28.32 -23.52 -7.38
C GLU A 420 -29.16 -22.30 -7.02
N ASN A 421 -30.13 -21.97 -7.88
CA ASN A 421 -31.12 -20.92 -7.63
C ASN A 421 -32.36 -21.56 -7.01
N SER A 422 -32.64 -21.26 -5.74
CA SER A 422 -33.89 -21.66 -5.06
C SER A 422 -35.05 -20.75 -5.42
#